data_AF-A0A2P6SFC8-F1
#
_entry.id   AF-A0A2P6SFC8-F1
#
_cell.length_a   1.000
_cell.length_b   1.000
_cell.length_c   1.000
_cell.angle_alpha   90.00
_cell.angle_beta   90.00
_cell.angle_gamma   90.00
#
_symmetry.space_group_name_H-M   'P 1'
#
loop_
_entity.id
_entity.type
_entity.pdbx_description
1 polymer ?
#
loop_
_entity_poly.entity_id
_entity_poly.type
_entity_poly.pdbx_seq_one_letter_code
_entity_poly.pdbx_strand_id
1 'polypeptide(L)'
;MAMDGSNAAATEELAVGCFVSIKTTLGDDFQGQVITFDRPSNILILQEGLKGGPKRNIRLLKANYINELSYLGQAEDPLDIKNCYLDLNSLRARDTQAECERIGVSVTSQAQNIFDALSKTLPVRWDKTVIVVMNEVRVSSPYLP
;
A
#
# COMPACT_ATOMS: atom_id res chain seq x y z
N MET A 1 -40.51 -6.19 -35.19
CA MET A 1 -40.20 -5.29 -34.06
C MET A 1 -39.58 -6.15 -32.98
N ALA A 2 -38.27 -6.00 -32.75
CA ALA A 2 -37.59 -6.63 -31.64
C ALA A 2 -36.43 -5.71 -31.24
N MET A 3 -36.69 -4.85 -30.26
CA MET A 3 -35.66 -4.14 -29.50
C MET A 3 -36.00 -4.42 -28.04
N ASP A 4 -35.28 -5.33 -27.41
CA ASP A 4 -34.91 -5.18 -26.01
C ASP A 4 -33.79 -6.17 -25.68
N GLY A 5 -32.55 -5.67 -25.64
CA GLY A 5 -31.37 -6.50 -25.37
C GLY A 5 -30.15 -5.71 -24.93
N SER A 6 -30.32 -4.44 -24.55
CA SER A 6 -29.19 -3.50 -24.40
C SER A 6 -29.04 -2.89 -23.01
N ASN A 7 -29.81 -3.31 -21.99
CA ASN A 7 -29.87 -2.57 -20.72
C ASN A 7 -29.27 -3.26 -19.48
N ALA A 8 -28.91 -4.54 -19.55
CA ALA A 8 -28.30 -5.25 -18.41
C ALA A 8 -26.80 -4.94 -18.26
N ALA A 9 -26.06 -4.88 -19.37
CA ALA A 9 -24.62 -4.60 -19.33
C ALA A 9 -24.30 -3.16 -18.86
N ALA A 10 -25.18 -2.20 -19.14
CA ALA A 10 -25.02 -0.80 -18.75
C ALA A 10 -25.27 -0.56 -17.25
N THR A 11 -26.06 -1.42 -16.59
CA THR A 11 -26.27 -1.36 -15.13
C THR A 11 -25.12 -2.04 -14.36
N GLU A 12 -24.36 -2.93 -15.01
CA GLU A 12 -23.26 -3.70 -14.40
C GLU A 12 -21.95 -2.90 -14.26
N GLU A 13 -21.63 -1.99 -15.20
CA GLU A 13 -20.49 -1.07 -15.05
C GLU A 13 -20.80 0.10 -14.10
N LEU A 14 -22.08 0.40 -13.89
CA LEU A 14 -22.56 1.56 -13.14
C LEU A 14 -22.42 1.44 -11.62
N ALA A 15 -21.99 0.28 -11.11
CA ALA A 15 -21.83 0.07 -9.66
C ALA A 15 -20.42 0.46 -9.15
N VAL A 16 -19.40 0.49 -10.01
CA VAL A 16 -18.04 0.86 -9.60
C VAL A 16 -17.99 2.34 -9.24
N GLY A 17 -17.36 2.66 -8.11
CA GLY A 17 -17.32 4.02 -7.56
C GLY A 17 -18.55 4.41 -6.74
N CYS A 18 -19.59 3.57 -6.68
CA CYS A 18 -20.79 3.85 -5.90
C CYS A 18 -20.56 3.60 -4.41
N PHE A 19 -21.07 4.51 -3.58
CA PHE A 19 -21.25 4.25 -2.16
C PHE A 19 -22.51 3.42 -1.93
N VAL A 20 -22.34 2.34 -1.17
CA VAL A 20 -23.42 1.42 -0.82
C VAL A 20 -23.45 1.17 0.68
N SER A 21 -24.65 1.01 1.23
CA SER A 21 -24.87 0.38 2.54
C SER A 21 -25.21 -1.08 2.31
N ILE A 22 -24.57 -1.97 3.07
CA ILE A 22 -24.75 -3.41 2.96
C ILE A 22 -25.08 -3.97 4.32
N LYS A 23 -26.16 -4.75 4.40
CA LYS A 23 -26.41 -5.64 5.53
C LYS A 23 -26.14 -7.08 5.12
N THR A 24 -25.39 -7.79 5.94
CA THR A 24 -25.09 -9.20 5.70
C THR A 24 -26.15 -10.11 6.33
N THR A 25 -26.22 -11.34 5.86
CA THR A 25 -27.05 -12.39 6.45
C THR A 25 -26.59 -12.80 7.86
N LEU A 26 -25.38 -12.38 8.26
CA LEU A 26 -24.82 -12.58 9.59
C LEU A 26 -25.18 -11.45 10.57
N GLY A 27 -25.89 -10.42 10.09
CA GLY A 27 -26.33 -9.28 10.91
C GLY A 27 -25.36 -8.10 10.95
N ASP A 28 -24.27 -8.13 10.19
CA ASP A 28 -23.36 -6.99 10.08
C ASP A 28 -23.98 -5.90 9.18
N ASP A 29 -23.78 -4.64 9.53
CA ASP A 29 -24.14 -3.47 8.72
C ASP A 29 -22.90 -2.59 8.53
N PHE A 30 -22.56 -2.29 7.29
CA PHE A 30 -21.45 -1.40 6.96
C PHE A 30 -21.69 -0.66 5.65
N GLN A 31 -20.95 0.44 5.50
CA GLN A 31 -20.96 1.28 4.31
C GLN A 31 -19.59 1.31 3.68
N GLY A 32 -19.56 1.30 2.36
CA GLY A 32 -18.31 1.37 1.61
C GLY A 32 -18.52 1.78 0.18
N GLN A 33 -17.43 2.21 -0.45
CA GLN A 33 -17.39 2.47 -1.87
C GLN A 33 -17.04 1.19 -2.62
N VAL A 34 -17.80 0.83 -3.66
CA VAL A 34 -17.50 -0.31 -4.52
C VAL A 34 -16.27 -0.01 -5.35
N ILE A 35 -15.23 -0.81 -5.18
CA ILE A 35 -14.02 -0.76 -6.01
C ILE A 35 -14.24 -1.62 -7.25
N THR A 36 -14.65 -2.87 -7.07
CA THR A 36 -14.87 -3.81 -8.15
C THR A 36 -15.66 -5.02 -7.67
N PHE A 37 -16.10 -5.85 -8.61
CA PHE A 37 -16.82 -7.08 -8.37
C PHE A 37 -16.26 -8.20 -9.24
N ASP A 38 -15.69 -9.23 -8.61
CA ASP A 38 -15.17 -10.41 -9.29
C ASP A 38 -16.29 -11.45 -9.47
N ARG A 39 -16.77 -11.58 -10.72
CA ARG A 39 -17.87 -12.49 -11.07
C ARG A 39 -17.52 -13.96 -10.86
N PRO A 40 -16.36 -14.49 -11.31
CA PRO A 40 -16.02 -15.90 -11.13
C PRO A 40 -16.02 -16.35 -9.67
N SER A 41 -15.50 -15.52 -8.75
CA SER A 41 -15.45 -15.84 -7.32
C SER A 41 -16.68 -15.34 -6.55
N ASN A 42 -17.53 -14.52 -7.19
CA ASN A 42 -18.66 -13.82 -6.60
C ASN A 42 -18.27 -12.96 -5.38
N ILE A 43 -17.19 -12.18 -5.54
CA ILE A 43 -16.59 -11.36 -4.47
C ILE A 43 -16.75 -9.88 -4.81
N LEU A 44 -17.41 -9.15 -3.92
CA LEU A 44 -17.51 -7.70 -3.91
C LEU A 44 -16.36 -7.10 -3.12
N ILE A 45 -15.64 -6.16 -3.73
CA ILE A 45 -14.51 -5.46 -3.11
C ILE A 45 -14.94 -4.04 -2.79
N LEU A 46 -14.84 -3.67 -1.52
CA LEU A 46 -15.31 -2.39 -0.98
C LEU A 46 -14.16 -1.67 -0.27
N GLN A 47 -14.14 -0.35 -0.38
CA GLN A 47 -13.36 0.52 0.49
C GLN A 47 -14.24 1.02 1.63
N GLU A 48 -13.90 0.65 2.86
CA GLU A 48 -14.55 1.17 4.06
C GLU A 48 -13.91 2.48 4.52
N GLY A 49 -14.76 3.43 4.89
CA GLY A 49 -14.36 4.73 5.41
C GLY A 49 -14.68 5.87 4.45
N LEU A 50 -15.59 6.76 4.88
CA LEU A 50 -15.94 8.03 4.21
C LEU A 50 -14.94 9.16 4.53
N LYS A 51 -14.12 8.99 5.55
CA LYS A 51 -13.24 10.06 6.07
C LYS A 51 -11.85 9.87 5.48
N GLY A 52 -11.40 10.84 4.70
CA GLY A 52 -10.11 10.90 3.99
C GLY A 52 -8.88 10.91 4.91
N GLY A 53 -8.76 9.91 5.79
CA GLY A 53 -7.52 9.57 6.45
C GLY A 53 -6.63 8.73 5.54
N PRO A 54 -5.32 8.65 5.82
CA PRO A 54 -4.36 7.90 4.99
C PRO A 54 -4.62 6.39 5.00
N LYS A 55 -5.42 5.88 5.94
CA LYS A 55 -5.71 4.45 6.07
C LYS A 55 -7.03 4.10 5.38
N ARG A 56 -6.93 3.46 4.22
CA ARG A 56 -8.06 2.88 3.49
C ARG A 56 -8.20 1.40 3.89
N ASN A 57 -9.35 1.01 4.43
CA ASN A 57 -9.61 -0.40 4.75
C ASN A 57 -10.32 -1.04 3.55
N ILE A 58 -9.78 -2.15 3.04
CA ILE A 58 -10.39 -2.89 1.93
C ILE A 58 -11.11 -4.12 2.49
N ARG A 59 -12.39 -4.28 2.17
CA ARG A 59 -13.20 -5.45 2.50
C ARG A 59 -13.48 -6.27 1.25
N LEU A 60 -13.27 -7.58 1.36
CA LEU A 60 -13.71 -8.56 0.39
C LEU A 60 -14.93 -9.27 0.97
N LEU A 61 -16.06 -9.19 0.28
CA LEU A 61 -17.33 -9.77 0.71
C LEU A 61 -17.85 -10.71 -0.36
N LYS A 62 -18.13 -11.96 0.00
CA LYS A 62 -18.82 -12.87 -0.91
C LYS A 62 -20.28 -12.43 -1.04
N ALA A 63 -20.75 -12.16 -2.26
CA ALA A 63 -22.06 -11.55 -2.48
C ALA A 63 -23.22 -12.44 -1.99
N ASN A 64 -23.00 -13.75 -1.84
CA ASN A 64 -23.96 -14.68 -1.23
C ASN A 64 -24.37 -14.31 0.20
N TYR A 65 -23.54 -13.54 0.93
CA TYR A 65 -23.85 -13.12 2.29
C TYR A 65 -24.51 -11.74 2.35
N ILE A 66 -24.81 -11.12 1.22
CA ILE A 66 -25.53 -9.84 1.19
C ILE A 66 -27.02 -10.11 1.34
N ASN A 67 -27.61 -9.57 2.41
CA ASN A 67 -29.05 -9.63 2.66
C ASN A 67 -29.76 -8.40 2.08
N GLU A 68 -29.21 -7.21 2.30
CA GLU A 68 -29.72 -5.94 1.77
C GLU A 68 -28.56 -5.11 1.22
N LEU A 69 -28.79 -4.45 0.08
CA LEU A 69 -27.86 -3.49 -0.52
C LEU A 69 -28.63 -2.23 -0.92
N SER A 70 -28.20 -1.08 -0.44
CA SER A 70 -28.80 0.22 -0.75
C SER A 70 -27.76 1.19 -1.31
N TYR A 71 -28.08 1.84 -2.42
CA TYR A 71 -27.25 2.88 -3.01
C TYR A 71 -27.32 4.17 -2.19
N LEU A 72 -26.16 4.76 -1.88
CA LEU A 72 -26.04 5.99 -1.09
C LEU A 72 -25.51 7.18 -1.90
N GLY A 73 -24.88 6.95 -3.05
CA GLY A 73 -24.39 8.02 -3.93
C GLY A 73 -23.24 7.58 -4.83
N GLN A 74 -22.83 8.46 -5.74
CA GLN A 74 -21.66 8.29 -6.58
C GLN A 74 -20.46 8.99 -5.93
N ALA A 75 -19.32 8.32 -5.88
CA ALA A 75 -18.05 8.97 -5.55
C ALA A 75 -17.06 8.78 -6.69
N GLU A 76 -15.99 9.59 -6.67
CA GLU A 76 -14.88 9.48 -7.62
C GLU A 76 -14.24 8.10 -7.50
N ASP A 77 -13.84 7.53 -8.65
CA ASP A 77 -13.22 6.20 -8.71
C ASP A 77 -11.95 6.18 -7.81
N PRO A 78 -11.91 5.33 -6.77
CA PRO A 78 -10.75 5.26 -5.88
C PRO A 78 -9.49 4.73 -6.58
N LEU A 79 -9.64 4.14 -7.78
CA LEU A 79 -8.57 3.66 -8.64
C LEU A 79 -8.27 4.60 -9.81
N ASP A 80 -8.79 5.84 -9.81
CA ASP A 80 -8.50 6.78 -10.88
C ASP A 80 -6.99 7.03 -10.97
N ILE A 81 -6.37 6.44 -11.99
CA ILE A 81 -4.95 6.52 -12.29
C ILE A 81 -4.53 7.99 -12.47
N LYS A 82 -5.45 8.85 -12.93
CA LYS A 82 -5.19 10.28 -13.16
C LYS A 82 -5.03 11.05 -11.85
N ASN A 83 -5.65 10.59 -10.77
CA ASN A 83 -5.64 11.19 -9.43
C ASN A 83 -4.83 10.39 -8.41
N CYS A 84 -4.05 9.39 -8.85
CA CYS A 84 -3.14 8.62 -8.01
C CYS A 84 -1.97 9.51 -7.54
N TYR A 85 -2.16 10.21 -6.42
CA TYR A 85 -1.13 11.05 -5.81
C TYR A 85 -0.10 10.18 -5.08
N LEU A 86 1.06 10.00 -5.71
CA LEU A 86 2.25 9.45 -5.09
C LEU A 86 3.14 10.60 -4.63
N ASP A 87 3.31 10.76 -3.32
CA ASP A 87 4.24 11.75 -2.77
C ASP A 87 5.69 11.27 -2.95
N LEU A 88 6.27 11.63 -4.10
CA LEU A 88 7.66 11.33 -4.43
C LEU A 88 8.64 11.96 -3.44
N ASN A 89 8.28 13.05 -2.76
CA ASN A 89 9.18 13.73 -1.83
C ASN A 89 9.33 12.94 -0.53
N SER A 90 8.24 12.42 0.02
CA SER A 90 8.32 11.58 1.22
C SER A 90 8.98 10.22 0.96
N LEU A 91 8.82 9.66 -0.25
CA LEU A 91 9.60 8.49 -0.67
C LEU A 91 11.11 8.79 -0.73
N ARG A 92 11.48 9.87 -1.44
CA ARG A 92 12.89 10.30 -1.51
C ARG A 92 13.47 10.62 -0.14
N ALA A 93 12.70 11.23 0.76
CA ALA A 93 13.17 11.55 2.11
C ALA A 93 13.49 10.30 2.94
N ARG A 94 12.76 9.20 2.74
CA ARG A 94 13.06 7.92 3.38
C ARG A 94 14.33 7.29 2.81
N ASP A 95 14.49 7.35 1.49
CA ASP A 95 15.66 6.80 0.81
C ASP A 95 16.93 7.56 1.21
N THR A 96 16.90 8.89 1.20
CA THR A 96 18.06 9.71 1.60
C THR A 96 18.42 9.53 3.07
N GLN A 97 17.43 9.37 3.96
CA GLN A 97 17.70 9.09 5.37
C GLN A 97 18.44 7.76 5.54
N ALA A 98 18.00 6.71 4.85
CA ALA A 98 18.66 5.41 4.88
C ALA A 98 20.07 5.46 4.25
N GLU A 99 20.26 6.23 3.18
CA GLU A 99 21.56 6.41 2.55
C GLU A 99 22.54 7.21 3.42
N CYS A 100 22.08 8.26 4.11
CA CYS A 100 22.92 9.05 5.01
C CYS A 100 23.47 8.22 6.17
N GLU A 101 22.71 7.26 6.70
CA GLU A 101 23.16 6.36 7.77
C GLU A 101 24.24 5.38 7.30
N ARG A 102 24.37 5.15 5.99
CA ARG A 102 25.39 4.27 5.40
C ARG A 102 26.73 4.98 5.17
N ILE A 103 26.72 6.30 5.02
CA ILE A 103 27.93 7.10 4.76
C ILE A 103 28.60 7.48 6.09
N GLY A 104 29.81 6.97 6.32
CA GLY A 104 30.58 7.30 7.52
C GLY A 104 31.09 8.75 7.49
N VAL A 105 31.01 9.45 8.62
CA VAL A 105 31.56 10.81 8.76
C VAL A 105 33.07 10.72 9.04
N SER A 106 33.88 11.39 8.21
CA SER A 106 35.35 11.42 8.34
C SER A 106 36.03 10.04 8.28
N VAL A 107 35.43 9.09 7.54
CA VAL A 107 36.01 7.76 7.33
C VAL A 107 36.83 7.73 6.04
N THR A 108 37.84 6.86 6.00
CA THR A 108 38.60 6.60 4.77
C THR A 108 37.73 5.87 3.74
N SER A 109 38.00 6.03 2.44
CA SER A 109 37.31 5.30 1.37
C SER A 109 37.36 3.78 1.56
N GLN A 110 38.44 3.26 2.14
CA GLN A 110 38.58 1.83 2.42
C GLN A 110 37.62 1.36 3.53
N ALA A 111 37.49 2.12 4.62
CA ALA A 111 36.50 1.84 5.65
C ALA A 111 35.07 1.86 5.10
N GLN A 112 34.75 2.83 4.24
CA GLN A 112 33.44 2.91 3.57
C GLN A 112 33.19 1.68 2.69
N ASN A 113 34.18 1.26 1.88
CA ASN A 113 34.07 0.05 1.05
C ASN A 113 33.82 -1.21 1.88
N ILE A 114 34.49 -1.35 3.03
CA ILE A 114 34.28 -2.48 3.95
C ILE A 114 32.86 -2.43 4.53
N PHE A 115 32.39 -1.26 4.97
CA PHE A 115 31.02 -1.07 5.44
C PHE A 115 29.99 -1.47 4.37
N ASP A 116 30.18 -1.02 3.13
CA ASP A 116 29.29 -1.33 2.02
C ASP A 116 29.32 -2.80 1.60
N ALA A 117 30.45 -3.49 1.75
CA ALA A 117 30.55 -4.93 1.53
C ALA A 117 29.81 -5.71 2.63
N LEU A 118 30.02 -5.35 3.90
CA LEU A 118 29.43 -6.06 5.04
C LEU A 118 27.92 -5.83 5.16
N SER A 119 27.46 -4.60 4.91
CA SER A 119 26.04 -4.22 4.98
C SER A 119 25.15 -4.89 3.93
N LYS A 120 25.74 -5.60 2.94
CA LYS A 120 24.99 -6.42 1.98
C LYS A 120 24.49 -7.73 2.57
N THR A 121 25.16 -8.25 3.60
CA THR A 121 24.91 -9.60 4.13
C THR A 121 24.62 -9.61 5.63
N LEU A 122 25.02 -8.57 6.36
CA LEU A 122 24.90 -8.50 7.81
C LEU A 122 24.33 -7.15 8.26
N PRO A 123 23.67 -7.07 9.44
CA PRO A 123 23.35 -5.80 10.09
C PRO A 123 24.64 -5.09 10.52
N VAL A 124 24.85 -3.88 10.01
CA VAL A 124 26.05 -3.08 10.27
C VAL A 124 25.67 -1.63 10.56
N ARG A 125 26.39 -0.98 11.48
CA ARG A 125 26.25 0.46 11.78
C ARG A 125 27.60 1.11 12.06
N TRP A 126 27.66 2.42 11.85
CA TRP A 126 28.79 3.25 12.26
C TRP A 126 28.73 3.58 13.76
N ASP A 127 29.85 3.40 14.45
CA ASP A 127 30.13 3.98 15.76
C ASP A 127 31.31 4.95 15.60
N LYS A 128 30.98 6.22 15.32
CA LYS A 128 31.93 7.23 14.84
C LYS A 128 32.63 6.75 13.56
N THR A 129 33.91 6.34 13.66
CA THR A 129 34.71 5.81 12.56
C THR A 129 34.85 4.29 12.59
N VAL A 130 34.28 3.60 13.59
CA VAL A 130 34.32 2.14 13.79
C VAL A 130 33.11 1.49 13.15
N ILE A 131 33.31 0.37 12.47
CA ILE A 131 32.23 -0.42 11.88
C ILE A 131 31.79 -1.46 12.91
N VAL A 132 30.52 -1.43 13.31
CA VAL A 132 29.93 -2.40 14.25
C VAL A 132 29.03 -3.37 13.48
N VAL A 133 29.38 -4.64 13.49
CA VAL A 133 28.66 -5.72 12.81
C VAL A 133 27.92 -6.55 13.86
N MET A 134 26.63 -6.80 13.63
CA MET A 134 25.75 -7.57 14.53
C MET A 134 25.72 -7.08 15.99
N ASN A 135 26.09 -5.82 16.25
CA ASN A 135 26.27 -5.24 17.59
C ASN A 135 27.32 -5.92 18.48
N GLU A 136 28.11 -6.85 17.95
CA GLU A 136 29.08 -7.64 18.72
C GLU A 136 30.50 -7.45 18.20
N VAL A 137 30.69 -7.41 16.88
CA VAL A 137 32.01 -7.32 16.27
C VAL A 137 32.32 -5.87 15.91
N ARG A 138 33.47 -5.39 16.36
CA ARG A 138 33.98 -4.04 16.07
C ARG A 138 35.17 -4.12 15.14
N VAL A 139 35.06 -3.54 13.94
CA VAL A 139 36.17 -3.36 13.01
C VAL A 139 36.65 -1.92 13.14
N SER A 140 37.85 -1.73 13.67
CA SER A 140 38.48 -0.43 13.89
C SER A 140 39.70 -0.24 13.00
N SER A 141 40.11 1.01 12.83
CA SER A 141 41.38 1.38 12.18
C SER A 141 42.57 0.62 12.81
N PRO A 142 43.60 0.22 12.03
CA PRO A 142 43.78 0.50 10.61
C PRO A 142 43.03 -0.49 9.72
N TYR A 143 42.21 0.05 8.81
CA TYR A 143 41.46 -0.72 7.81
C TYR A 143 42.40 -1.12 6.68
N LEU A 144 43.39 -1.97 6.97
CA LEU A 144 44.36 -2.44 5.98
C LEU A 144 43.74 -3.51 5.07
N PRO A 145 44.21 -3.65 3.82
CA PRO A 145 43.77 -4.73 2.93
C PRO A 145 44.23 -6.11 3.41
#